data_AF-A0A0Q8LQX6-F1
#
_entry.id   AF-A0A0Q8LQX6-F1
#
_cell.length_a   1.000
_cell.length_b   1.000
_cell.length_c   1.000
_cell.angle_alpha   90.00
_cell.angle_beta   90.00
_cell.angle_gamma   90.00
#
_symmetry.space_group_name_H-M   'P 1'
#
loop_
_entity.id
_entity.type
_entity.pdbx_description
1 polymer ?
#
loop_
_entity_poly.entity_id
_entity_poly.type
_entity_poly.pdbx_seq_one_letter_code
_entity_poly.pdbx_strand_id
1 'polypeptide(L)'
;MFKQLIDRMEKAGNQPPAVVAAVLQADPTDILLAIDQAWSAANVLGTPATPALAVLAGSPAQPPPVRTTRHAEGYFSQWPPPTSPTGLPMPRSWEHLIYAYMIENTRALQIFGRLVREFRTGEALGSASPLTQRWLDTTEALFFGAEAPYPTFRAVSELRSNPESVRRNAYERLFKLQLAFGTEVNGPAEYPKAIAANSTFVSLLEDLLYEAWRAITNIRNQVGMNETDDDRIYRIAEELAFMLDERTQNGNLAREELAAVAAASWIEVVLSSNNDVIRDLRAEGVSVEGRLKLVGEKVKMAPHSRSDALFGLALPLSELLRVVQSRILRNGADSWLLYATVIPNGVTNPPTGAPAPLGPQVQRVLTEWSAATGRDLKARKAPVAITAGGARLVGARSS
;
A
#
# COMPACT_ATOMS: atom_id res chain seq x y z
N MET A 1 5.79 -5.04 -0.03
CA MET A 1 6.28 -5.93 -1.09
C MET A 1 7.16 -6.97 -0.44
N PHE A 2 8.14 -6.51 0.35
CA PHE A 2 8.98 -7.40 1.15
C PHE A 2 8.23 -8.15 2.23
N LYS A 3 7.16 -7.58 2.80
CA LYS A 3 6.22 -8.32 3.67
C LYS A 3 5.60 -9.52 2.96
N GLN A 4 5.05 -9.33 1.75
CA GLN A 4 4.53 -10.45 0.96
C GLN A 4 5.63 -11.47 0.58
N LEU A 5 6.88 -11.05 0.38
CA LEU A 5 8.00 -11.97 0.17
C LEU A 5 8.27 -12.80 1.43
N ILE A 6 8.33 -12.15 2.59
CA ILE A 6 8.48 -12.81 3.89
C ILE A 6 7.34 -13.82 4.11
N ASP A 7 6.08 -13.42 3.89
CA ASP A 7 4.92 -14.30 4.02
C ASP A 7 5.02 -15.54 3.11
N ARG A 8 5.57 -15.38 1.89
CA ARG A 8 5.80 -16.50 0.96
C ARG A 8 6.89 -17.44 1.47
N MET A 9 7.98 -16.88 1.99
CA MET A 9 9.07 -17.66 2.59
C MET A 9 8.58 -18.44 3.82
N GLU A 10 7.78 -17.81 4.67
CA GLU A 10 7.18 -18.45 5.85
C GLU A 10 6.22 -19.57 5.47
N LYS A 11 5.34 -19.35 4.48
CA LYS A 11 4.44 -20.39 3.96
C LYS A 11 5.18 -21.57 3.33
N ALA A 12 6.42 -21.37 2.86
CA ALA A 12 7.30 -22.44 2.40
C ALA A 12 8.02 -23.18 3.53
N GLY A 13 7.71 -22.89 4.80
CA GLY A 13 8.23 -23.57 5.98
C GLY A 13 9.46 -22.92 6.62
N ASN A 14 9.88 -21.74 6.14
CA ASN A 14 11.02 -21.03 6.74
C ASN A 14 10.60 -20.30 8.04
N GLN A 15 11.52 -20.20 8.99
CA GLN A 15 11.23 -19.59 10.30
C GLN A 15 11.28 -18.06 10.23
N PRO A 16 10.33 -17.32 10.84
CA PRO A 16 10.20 -15.86 10.69
C PRO A 16 11.49 -15.06 10.97
N PRO A 17 12.26 -15.31 12.05
CA PRO A 17 13.48 -14.54 12.32
C PRO A 17 14.56 -14.72 11.24
N ALA A 18 14.69 -15.93 10.71
CA ALA A 18 15.66 -16.25 9.66
C ALA A 18 15.26 -15.62 8.32
N VAL A 19 13.95 -15.60 8.02
CA VAL A 19 13.40 -15.00 6.81
C VAL A 19 13.63 -13.48 6.79
N VAL A 20 13.32 -12.78 7.89
CA VAL A 20 13.56 -11.34 8.01
C VAL A 20 15.05 -11.02 7.88
N ALA A 21 15.92 -11.78 8.55
CA ALA A 21 17.35 -11.61 8.44
C ALA A 21 17.84 -11.82 6.99
N ALA A 22 17.36 -12.85 6.31
CA ALA A 22 17.71 -13.13 4.92
C ALA A 22 17.33 -11.96 3.98
N VAL A 23 16.17 -11.34 4.19
CA VAL A 23 15.75 -10.16 3.40
C VAL A 23 16.62 -8.94 3.70
N LEU A 24 16.89 -8.64 4.97
CA LEU A 24 17.67 -7.46 5.36
C LEU A 24 19.17 -7.56 5.03
N GLN A 25 19.70 -8.78 4.94
CA GLN A 25 21.12 -9.05 4.67
C GLN A 25 21.38 -9.41 3.19
N ALA A 26 20.35 -9.45 2.36
CA ALA A 26 20.48 -9.75 0.94
C ALA A 26 21.27 -8.68 0.19
N ASP A 27 21.95 -9.12 -0.86
CA ASP A 27 22.66 -8.24 -1.78
C ASP A 27 21.68 -7.29 -2.48
N PRO A 28 22.07 -6.04 -2.78
CA PRO A 28 21.22 -5.12 -3.54
C PRO A 28 20.68 -5.73 -4.83
N THR A 29 21.44 -6.60 -5.49
CA THR A 29 21.06 -7.28 -6.73
C THR A 29 19.92 -8.27 -6.50
N ASP A 30 19.97 -9.06 -5.44
CA ASP A 30 18.91 -10.03 -5.11
C ASP A 30 17.58 -9.32 -4.83
N ILE A 31 17.64 -8.22 -4.08
CA ILE A 31 16.48 -7.38 -3.78
C ILE A 31 15.92 -6.79 -5.08
N LEU A 32 16.79 -6.25 -5.94
CA LEU A 32 16.40 -5.69 -7.23
C LEU A 32 15.72 -6.71 -8.14
N LEU A 33 16.25 -7.94 -8.20
CA LEU A 33 15.65 -9.04 -8.95
C LEU A 33 14.28 -9.43 -8.38
N ALA A 34 14.11 -9.45 -7.05
CA ALA A 34 12.81 -9.69 -6.42
C ALA A 34 11.78 -8.60 -6.77
N ILE A 35 12.19 -7.32 -6.82
CA ILE A 35 11.32 -6.22 -7.26
C ILE A 35 10.91 -6.42 -8.73
N ASP A 36 11.87 -6.79 -9.58
CA ASP A 36 11.65 -6.95 -11.01
C ASP A 36 10.78 -8.18 -11.35
N GLN A 37 10.90 -9.25 -10.57
CA GLN A 37 9.99 -10.40 -10.60
C GLN A 37 8.57 -9.98 -10.24
N ALA A 38 8.39 -9.21 -9.16
CA ALA A 38 7.07 -8.70 -8.76
C ALA A 38 6.44 -7.83 -9.87
N TRP A 39 7.23 -6.93 -10.47
CA TRP A 39 6.79 -6.13 -11.63
C TRP A 39 6.32 -7.01 -12.79
N SER A 40 7.12 -8.03 -13.13
CA SER A 40 6.84 -8.90 -14.27
C SER A 40 5.60 -9.78 -14.04
N ALA A 41 5.42 -10.28 -12.82
CA ALA A 41 4.26 -11.09 -12.44
C ALA A 41 2.94 -10.29 -12.45
N ALA A 42 2.98 -8.99 -12.17
CA ALA A 42 1.79 -8.14 -12.18
C ALA A 42 1.26 -7.85 -13.59
N ASN A 43 2.03 -8.08 -14.66
CA ASN A 43 1.65 -7.85 -16.05
C ASN A 43 0.95 -6.49 -16.29
N VAL A 44 1.48 -5.42 -15.68
CA VAL A 44 0.82 -4.11 -15.59
C VAL A 44 0.46 -3.51 -16.95
N LEU A 45 1.35 -3.67 -17.94
CA LEU A 45 1.14 -3.12 -19.28
C LEU A 45 0.20 -3.98 -20.13
N GLY A 46 -0.38 -5.03 -19.55
CA GLY A 46 -1.30 -5.92 -20.22
C GLY A 46 -0.69 -6.46 -21.50
N THR A 47 0.56 -6.92 -21.47
CA THR A 47 1.16 -7.55 -22.66
C THR A 47 0.14 -8.55 -23.19
N PRO A 48 -0.34 -8.36 -24.44
CA PRO A 48 -1.46 -9.13 -24.92
C PRO A 48 -1.10 -10.61 -24.81
N ALA A 49 -2.01 -11.40 -24.27
CA ALA A 49 -2.05 -12.84 -24.51
C ALA A 49 -2.33 -13.15 -26.00
N THR A 50 -2.43 -12.15 -26.88
CA THR A 50 -2.69 -12.32 -28.30
C THR A 50 -1.44 -12.26 -29.18
N PRO A 51 -1.31 -13.21 -30.12
CA PRO A 51 -0.05 -13.70 -30.67
C PRO A 51 0.38 -13.04 -31.99
N ALA A 52 -0.19 -11.92 -32.43
CA ALA A 52 0.02 -11.45 -33.81
C ALA A 52 1.49 -11.11 -34.14
N LEU A 53 2.30 -10.72 -33.15
CA LEU A 53 3.76 -10.59 -33.28
C LEU A 53 4.55 -11.81 -32.75
N ALA A 54 3.91 -12.71 -32.00
CA ALA A 54 4.52 -13.94 -31.48
C ALA A 54 4.47 -15.12 -32.48
N VAL A 55 3.50 -15.12 -33.41
CA VAL A 55 3.31 -16.19 -34.42
C VAL A 55 4.42 -16.23 -35.47
N LEU A 56 5.12 -15.12 -35.75
CA LEU A 56 6.28 -15.14 -36.66
C LEU A 56 7.52 -15.83 -36.06
N ALA A 57 7.52 -16.18 -34.76
CA ALA A 57 8.70 -16.70 -34.05
C ALA A 57 8.51 -18.07 -33.34
N GLY A 58 7.34 -18.71 -33.43
CA GLY A 58 7.19 -20.13 -33.04
C GLY A 58 7.44 -20.48 -31.56
N SER A 59 7.13 -19.60 -30.59
CA SER A 59 7.25 -19.92 -29.16
C SER A 59 6.25 -19.14 -28.28
N PRO A 60 5.83 -19.71 -27.12
CA PRO A 60 4.93 -19.04 -26.19
C PRO A 60 5.57 -17.74 -25.66
N ALA A 61 4.76 -16.69 -25.53
CA ALA A 61 5.16 -15.35 -25.11
C ALA A 61 5.70 -15.35 -23.67
N GLN A 62 6.97 -15.70 -23.53
CA GLN A 62 7.76 -15.55 -22.32
C GLN A 62 8.20 -14.08 -22.18
N PRO A 63 8.44 -13.58 -20.95
CA PRO A 63 9.24 -12.37 -20.79
C PRO A 63 10.56 -12.53 -21.57
N PRO A 64 11.19 -11.44 -22.05
CA PRO A 64 12.41 -11.55 -22.84
C PRO A 64 13.39 -12.50 -22.14
N PRO A 65 13.99 -13.48 -22.84
CA PRO A 65 14.68 -14.61 -22.21
C PRO A 65 15.77 -14.16 -21.23
N VAL A 66 16.44 -13.04 -21.51
CA VAL A 66 17.43 -12.44 -20.60
C VAL A 66 16.84 -12.10 -19.23
N ARG A 67 15.61 -11.61 -19.18
CA ARG A 67 14.96 -11.19 -17.93
C ARG A 67 14.57 -12.39 -17.09
N THR A 68 13.96 -13.42 -17.70
CA THR A 68 13.60 -14.65 -17.00
C THR A 68 14.82 -15.43 -16.52
N THR A 69 15.89 -15.50 -17.32
CA THR A 69 17.16 -16.13 -16.91
C THR A 69 17.76 -15.41 -15.70
N ARG A 70 17.84 -14.07 -15.72
CA ARG A 70 18.33 -13.30 -14.55
C ARG A 70 17.45 -13.46 -13.33
N HIS A 71 16.13 -13.57 -13.49
CA HIS A 71 15.24 -13.82 -12.35
C HIS A 71 15.59 -15.12 -11.63
N ALA A 72 15.98 -16.17 -12.36
CA ALA A 72 16.36 -17.46 -11.78
C ALA A 72 17.68 -17.40 -10.99
N GLU A 73 18.56 -16.45 -11.29
CA GLU A 73 19.85 -16.27 -10.61
C GLU A 73 19.72 -15.65 -9.22
N GLY A 74 18.65 -14.90 -8.95
CA GLY A 74 18.45 -14.22 -7.67
C GLY A 74 18.08 -15.18 -6.53
N TYR A 75 18.56 -14.91 -5.32
CA TYR A 75 18.32 -15.73 -4.13
C TYR A 75 16.82 -15.97 -3.83
N PHE A 76 15.97 -14.98 -4.13
CA PHE A 76 14.53 -15.05 -3.86
C PHE A 76 13.71 -15.71 -4.99
N SER A 77 14.35 -16.19 -6.06
CA SER A 77 13.68 -16.84 -7.21
C SER A 77 12.84 -18.06 -6.84
N GLN A 78 13.22 -18.74 -5.76
CA GLN A 78 12.51 -19.91 -5.21
C GLN A 78 11.16 -19.57 -4.55
N TRP A 79 10.87 -18.30 -4.27
CA TRP A 79 9.57 -17.83 -3.74
C TRP A 79 8.93 -16.78 -4.65
N PRO A 80 8.60 -17.18 -5.90
CA PRO A 80 8.10 -16.24 -6.89
C PRO A 80 6.80 -15.58 -6.41
N PRO A 81 6.56 -14.33 -6.80
CA PRO A 81 5.26 -13.69 -6.59
C PRO A 81 4.12 -14.53 -7.21
N PRO A 82 2.91 -14.48 -6.64
CA PRO A 82 1.76 -15.17 -7.23
C PRO A 82 1.51 -14.64 -8.65
N THR A 83 1.28 -15.56 -9.58
CA THR A 83 0.92 -15.29 -10.98
C THR A 83 -0.55 -15.61 -11.21
N SER A 84 -1.22 -14.89 -12.11
CA SER A 84 -2.63 -15.15 -12.45
C SER A 84 -2.75 -16.43 -13.28
N PRO A 85 -3.43 -17.49 -12.80
CA PRO A 85 -3.56 -18.73 -13.57
C PRO A 85 -4.58 -18.62 -14.72
N THR A 86 -5.43 -17.59 -14.74
CA THR A 86 -6.66 -17.56 -15.56
C THR A 86 -6.82 -16.32 -16.44
N GLY A 87 -5.79 -15.48 -16.58
CA GLY A 87 -5.89 -14.25 -17.38
C GLY A 87 -6.83 -13.19 -16.77
N LEU A 88 -7.39 -13.44 -15.58
CA LEU A 88 -8.10 -12.43 -14.80
C LEU A 88 -7.08 -11.42 -14.23
N PRO A 89 -7.47 -10.13 -14.07
CA PRO A 89 -6.65 -9.16 -13.35
C PRO A 89 -6.50 -9.62 -11.90
N MET A 90 -5.36 -10.23 -11.57
CA MET A 90 -5.00 -10.46 -10.17
C MET A 90 -4.67 -9.10 -9.55
N PRO A 91 -4.99 -8.89 -8.27
CA PRO A 91 -4.47 -7.75 -7.55
C PRO A 91 -2.94 -7.78 -7.65
N ARG A 92 -2.33 -6.63 -7.99
CA ARG A 92 -0.88 -6.46 -8.24
C ARG A 92 -0.03 -7.28 -7.27
N SER A 93 1.12 -7.81 -7.69
CA SER A 93 2.01 -8.63 -6.85
C SER A 93 2.72 -7.87 -5.71
N TRP A 94 2.22 -6.67 -5.38
CA TRP A 94 2.63 -5.80 -4.28
C TRP A 94 1.38 -5.11 -3.71
N GLU A 95 1.55 -4.42 -2.59
CA GLU A 95 0.55 -3.70 -1.83
C GLU A 95 0.11 -2.43 -2.58
N HIS A 96 -1.10 -1.95 -2.32
CA HIS A 96 -1.60 -0.75 -3.00
C HIS A 96 -0.84 0.51 -2.58
N LEU A 97 -0.81 1.57 -3.40
CA LEU A 97 -0.11 2.84 -3.10
C LEU A 97 -0.48 3.43 -1.72
N ILE A 98 -1.71 3.20 -1.27
CA ILE A 98 -2.19 3.66 0.05
C ILE A 98 -1.33 3.11 1.21
N TYR A 99 -0.77 1.90 1.07
CA TYR A 99 0.12 1.31 2.06
C TYR A 99 1.35 2.20 2.24
N ALA A 100 2.01 2.56 1.14
CA ALA A 100 3.19 3.42 1.19
C ALA A 100 2.85 4.80 1.78
N TYR A 101 1.69 5.37 1.42
CA TYR A 101 1.20 6.61 2.02
C TYR A 101 1.05 6.51 3.54
N MET A 102 0.47 5.42 4.07
CA MET A 102 0.29 5.25 5.52
C MET A 102 1.62 5.12 6.25
N ILE A 103 2.53 4.28 5.74
CA ILE A 103 3.87 4.12 6.31
C ILE A 103 4.65 5.43 6.24
N GLU A 104 4.60 6.14 5.12
CA GLU A 104 5.33 7.39 4.96
C GLU A 104 4.78 8.50 5.87
N ASN A 105 3.47 8.54 6.14
CA ASN A 105 2.88 9.47 7.11
C ASN A 105 3.42 9.30 8.54
N THR A 106 4.01 8.15 8.89
CA THR A 106 4.70 7.96 10.19
C THR A 106 6.01 8.73 10.29
N ARG A 107 6.51 9.29 9.18
CA ARG A 107 7.88 9.82 8.97
C ARG A 107 8.97 8.74 8.93
N ALA A 108 8.62 7.45 8.85
CA ALA A 108 9.61 6.38 8.83
C ALA A 108 10.65 6.54 7.70
N LEU A 109 10.22 6.88 6.48
CA LEU A 109 11.16 7.07 5.37
C LEU A 109 12.14 8.23 5.60
N GLN A 110 11.69 9.34 6.18
CA GLN A 110 12.53 10.50 6.48
C GLN A 110 13.48 10.23 7.64
N ILE A 111 13.00 9.57 8.70
CA ILE A 111 13.80 9.14 9.84
C ILE A 111 14.92 8.22 9.37
N PHE A 112 14.60 7.23 8.51
CA PHE A 112 15.59 6.30 7.97
C PHE A 112 16.49 6.93 6.92
N GLY A 113 16.02 7.91 6.13
CA GLY A 113 16.89 8.69 5.24
C GLY A 113 17.93 9.49 6.01
N ARG A 114 17.52 10.12 7.12
CA ARG A 114 18.45 10.78 8.04
C ARG A 114 19.37 9.77 8.72
N LEU A 115 18.88 8.61 9.12
CA LEU A 115 19.69 7.53 9.71
C LEU A 115 20.84 7.11 8.79
N VAL A 116 20.54 6.85 7.52
CA VAL A 116 21.57 6.50 6.51
C VAL A 116 22.59 7.63 6.42
N ARG A 117 22.15 8.89 6.32
CA ARG A 117 23.05 10.06 6.27
C ARG A 117 23.96 10.15 7.50
N GLU A 118 23.41 9.97 8.70
CA GLU A 118 24.17 10.04 9.96
C GLU A 118 25.18 8.89 10.09
N PHE A 119 24.89 7.70 9.56
CA PHE A 119 25.89 6.61 9.52
C PHE A 119 26.98 6.82 8.45
N ARG A 120 26.66 7.45 7.32
CA ARG A 120 27.61 7.64 6.20
C ARG A 120 28.51 8.84 6.36
N THR A 121 27.98 9.92 6.93
CA THR A 121 28.66 11.22 7.02
C THR A 121 28.87 11.69 8.46
N GLY A 122 28.09 11.15 9.39
CA GLY A 122 28.15 11.53 10.79
C GLY A 122 28.98 10.56 11.61
N GLU A 123 29.44 11.05 12.77
CA GLU A 123 30.09 10.23 13.80
C GLU A 123 29.17 9.97 15.00
N ALA A 124 27.96 10.56 14.99
CA ALA A 124 27.07 10.62 16.15
C ALA A 124 26.49 9.26 16.56
N LEU A 125 26.39 8.30 15.63
CA LEU A 125 25.80 6.98 15.86
C LEU A 125 26.85 5.90 16.16
N GLY A 126 28.14 6.24 16.15
CA GLY A 126 29.23 5.27 16.29
C GLY A 126 29.44 4.43 15.03
N SER A 127 30.12 3.29 15.18
CA SER A 127 30.39 2.37 14.07
C SER A 127 29.27 1.34 13.93
N ALA A 128 28.74 1.22 12.70
CA ALA A 128 27.78 0.18 12.37
C ALA A 128 28.45 -1.20 12.31
N SER A 129 27.75 -2.24 12.76
CA SER A 129 28.18 -3.63 12.59
C SER A 129 28.24 -4.00 11.10
N PRO A 130 28.95 -5.09 10.71
CA PRO A 130 29.01 -5.51 9.31
C PRO A 130 27.64 -5.78 8.68
N LEU A 131 26.67 -6.24 9.47
CA LEU A 131 25.30 -6.51 9.00
C LEU A 131 24.53 -5.22 8.77
N THR A 132 24.66 -4.23 9.67
CA THR A 132 24.10 -2.89 9.47
C THR A 132 24.75 -2.17 8.29
N GLN A 133 26.06 -2.32 8.08
CA GLN A 133 26.75 -1.78 6.90
C GLN A 133 26.18 -2.32 5.59
N ARG A 134 25.94 -3.64 5.49
CA ARG A 134 25.28 -4.23 4.31
C ARG A 134 23.88 -3.65 4.10
N TRP A 135 23.11 -3.52 5.17
CA TRP A 135 21.78 -2.91 5.09
C TRP A 135 21.86 -1.44 4.63
N LEU A 136 22.85 -0.66 5.09
CA LEU A 136 23.10 0.71 4.64
C LEU A 136 23.43 0.76 3.14
N ASP A 137 24.34 -0.10 2.69
CA ASP A 137 24.72 -0.23 1.27
C ASP A 137 23.51 -0.53 0.40
N THR A 138 22.71 -1.54 0.77
CA THR A 138 21.47 -1.90 0.05
C THR A 138 20.43 -0.79 0.07
N THR A 139 20.23 -0.15 1.22
CA THR A 139 19.23 0.91 1.37
C THR A 139 19.57 2.12 0.51
N GLU A 140 20.83 2.55 0.54
CA GLU A 140 21.32 3.68 -0.25
C GLU A 140 21.31 3.36 -1.75
N ALA A 141 21.81 2.17 -2.13
CA ALA A 141 21.87 1.67 -3.50
C ALA A 141 20.50 1.49 -4.14
N LEU A 142 19.42 1.28 -3.39
CA LEU A 142 18.10 1.03 -3.95
C LEU A 142 17.15 2.23 -3.83
N PHE A 143 17.15 2.92 -2.69
CA PHE A 143 16.09 3.88 -2.34
C PHE A 143 16.55 5.33 -2.23
N PHE A 144 17.86 5.59 -2.06
CA PHE A 144 18.41 6.95 -1.92
C PHE A 144 19.33 7.38 -3.07
N GLY A 145 19.22 6.72 -4.22
CA GLY A 145 19.72 7.27 -5.48
C GLY A 145 21.18 6.95 -5.81
N ALA A 146 21.87 6.08 -5.06
CA ALA A 146 23.12 5.50 -5.57
C ALA A 146 22.84 4.74 -6.88
N GLU A 147 23.79 4.76 -7.82
CA GLU A 147 23.62 4.24 -9.18
C GLU A 147 23.30 2.73 -9.15
N ALA A 148 22.00 2.40 -9.26
CA ALA A 148 21.58 1.02 -9.39
C ALA A 148 21.92 0.54 -10.81
N PRO A 149 22.60 -0.61 -10.98
CA PRO A 149 23.00 -1.11 -12.30
C PRO A 149 21.82 -1.27 -13.29
N TYR A 150 20.60 -1.51 -12.76
CA TYR A 150 19.38 -1.67 -13.55
C TYR A 150 18.19 -0.98 -12.88
N PRO A 151 17.93 0.33 -13.15
CA PRO A 151 16.92 1.10 -12.44
C PRO A 151 15.47 0.81 -12.90
N THR A 152 15.15 -0.42 -13.32
CA THR A 152 13.88 -0.76 -14.01
C THR A 152 12.63 -0.39 -13.21
N PHE A 153 12.69 -0.44 -11.89
CA PHE A 153 11.57 -0.08 -11.01
C PHE A 153 11.61 1.38 -10.53
N ARG A 154 12.72 2.10 -10.70
CA ARG A 154 12.87 3.45 -10.16
C ARG A 154 12.02 4.44 -10.96
N ALA A 155 11.23 5.22 -10.24
CA ALA A 155 10.51 6.36 -10.79
C ALA A 155 11.31 7.68 -10.69
N VAL A 156 12.62 7.59 -10.42
CA VAL A 156 13.55 8.71 -10.27
C VAL A 156 14.48 8.72 -11.47
N SER A 157 14.82 9.92 -11.95
CA SER A 157 15.76 10.17 -13.05
C SER A 157 16.31 11.58 -12.89
N GLU A 158 17.23 12.02 -13.75
CA GLU A 158 17.64 13.44 -13.77
C GLU A 158 16.45 14.40 -13.90
N LEU A 159 15.40 13.99 -14.62
CA LEU A 159 14.16 14.76 -14.77
C LEU A 159 13.26 14.75 -13.52
N ARG A 160 13.49 13.79 -12.61
CA ARG A 160 12.69 13.55 -11.41
C ARG A 160 13.63 13.17 -10.28
N SER A 161 14.48 14.11 -9.86
CA SER A 161 15.63 13.83 -8.99
C SER A 161 15.24 13.46 -7.56
N ASN A 162 14.10 13.95 -7.05
CA ASN A 162 13.68 13.68 -5.69
C ASN A 162 12.64 12.53 -5.61
N PRO A 163 13.00 11.36 -5.03
CA PRO A 163 12.06 10.25 -4.85
C PRO A 163 10.84 10.61 -3.99
N GLU A 164 10.99 11.47 -2.97
CA GLU A 164 9.87 11.88 -2.12
C GLU A 164 8.86 12.73 -2.90
N SER A 165 9.33 13.68 -3.71
CA SER A 165 8.47 14.51 -4.55
C SER A 165 7.66 13.67 -5.54
N VAL A 166 8.26 12.60 -6.10
CA VAL A 166 7.57 11.66 -6.99
C VAL A 166 6.45 10.91 -6.25
N ARG A 167 6.71 10.42 -5.02
CA ARG A 167 5.68 9.75 -4.21
C ARG A 167 4.56 10.69 -3.80
N ARG A 168 4.88 11.90 -3.34
CA ARG A 168 3.89 12.93 -2.99
C ARG A 168 2.98 13.28 -4.17
N ASN A 169 3.54 13.41 -5.38
CA ASN A 169 2.74 13.58 -6.59
C ASN A 169 1.80 12.39 -6.84
N ALA A 170 2.27 11.15 -6.68
CA ALA A 170 1.43 9.97 -6.85
C ALA A 170 0.27 9.92 -5.82
N TYR A 171 0.54 10.24 -4.55
CA TYR A 171 -0.50 10.32 -3.50
C TYR A 171 -1.53 11.41 -3.81
N GLU A 172 -1.08 12.58 -4.26
CA GLU A 172 -2.00 13.65 -4.64
C GLU A 172 -2.86 13.24 -5.83
N ARG A 173 -2.29 12.64 -6.87
CA ARG A 173 -3.02 12.20 -8.06
C ARG A 173 -4.08 11.16 -7.73
N LEU A 174 -3.73 10.14 -6.96
CA LEU A 174 -4.59 8.98 -6.73
C LEU A 174 -5.64 9.20 -5.63
N PHE A 175 -5.33 9.98 -4.60
CA PHE A 175 -6.20 10.13 -3.42
C PHE A 175 -6.54 11.58 -3.05
N LYS A 176 -5.91 12.57 -3.70
CA LYS A 176 -5.88 13.97 -3.26
C LYS A 176 -5.40 14.13 -1.82
N LEU A 177 -4.49 13.27 -1.38
CA LEU A 177 -3.91 13.28 -0.04
C LEU A 177 -2.49 13.86 -0.05
N GLN A 178 -2.11 14.48 1.06
CA GLN A 178 -0.77 14.98 1.33
C GLN A 178 -0.25 14.40 2.63
N LEU A 179 1.06 14.18 2.73
CA LEU A 179 1.66 13.73 3.98
C LEU A 179 1.45 14.80 5.06
N ALA A 180 1.26 14.38 6.30
CA ALA A 180 1.01 15.25 7.46
C ALA A 180 2.19 16.18 7.83
N PHE A 181 3.29 16.10 7.09
CA PHE A 181 4.50 16.87 7.28
C PHE A 181 5.07 17.35 5.94
N GLY A 182 5.86 18.43 6.03
CA GLY A 182 6.60 19.02 4.93
C GLY A 182 7.91 18.26 4.65
N THR A 183 9.03 18.97 4.58
CA THR A 183 10.37 18.39 4.39
C THR A 183 11.00 17.93 5.70
N GLU A 184 12.21 17.37 5.66
CA GLU A 184 12.98 17.00 6.86
C GLU A 184 13.14 18.16 7.86
N VAL A 185 13.22 19.40 7.37
CA VAL A 185 13.30 20.62 8.19
C VAL A 185 11.92 21.23 8.52
N ASN A 186 10.84 20.46 8.30
CA ASN A 186 9.44 20.87 8.42
C ASN A 186 9.04 22.07 7.51
N GLY A 187 9.81 22.37 6.46
CA GLY A 187 9.42 23.36 5.45
C GLY A 187 8.37 22.81 4.49
N PRO A 188 7.64 23.65 3.73
CA PRO A 188 6.69 23.17 2.71
C PRO A 188 7.36 22.21 1.72
N ALA A 189 6.70 21.10 1.40
CA ALA A 189 7.23 20.15 0.42
C ALA A 189 6.99 20.65 -1.01
N GLU A 190 8.06 20.75 -1.81
CA GLU A 190 7.99 21.16 -3.21
C GLU A 190 7.92 19.95 -4.13
N TYR A 191 6.88 19.89 -4.94
CA TYR A 191 6.71 18.89 -5.99
C TYR A 191 5.71 19.40 -7.04
N PRO A 192 5.77 18.89 -8.28
CA PRO A 192 4.79 19.20 -9.30
C PRO A 192 3.40 18.75 -8.83
N LYS A 193 2.46 19.68 -8.66
CA LYS A 193 1.09 19.35 -8.25
C LYS A 193 0.29 18.76 -9.41
N ALA A 194 -0.63 17.88 -9.08
CA ALA A 194 -1.53 17.30 -10.07
C ALA A 194 -2.54 18.32 -10.60
N ILE A 195 -2.76 18.37 -11.92
CA ILE A 195 -3.83 19.18 -12.54
C ILE A 195 -5.20 18.66 -12.10
N ALA A 196 -5.35 17.33 -12.02
CA ALA A 196 -6.57 16.66 -11.58
C ALA A 196 -6.23 15.55 -10.59
N ALA A 197 -7.11 15.37 -9.60
CA ALA A 197 -6.94 14.42 -8.51
C ALA A 197 -8.30 13.91 -8.02
N ASN A 198 -8.30 12.76 -7.37
CA ASN A 198 -9.50 12.10 -6.86
C ASN A 198 -9.96 12.70 -5.53
N SER A 199 -10.56 13.89 -5.55
CA SER A 199 -10.93 14.65 -4.35
C SER A 199 -12.03 14.02 -3.49
N THR A 200 -12.85 13.15 -4.06
CA THR A 200 -13.96 12.44 -3.37
C THR A 200 -13.55 11.07 -2.84
N PHE A 201 -12.29 10.65 -3.03
CA PHE A 201 -11.80 9.35 -2.57
C PHE A 201 -12.07 9.11 -1.07
N VAL A 202 -11.71 10.08 -0.22
CA VAL A 202 -11.86 9.95 1.24
C VAL A 202 -13.33 9.82 1.63
N SER A 203 -14.23 10.60 1.03
CA SER A 203 -15.65 10.51 1.36
C SER A 203 -16.26 9.17 0.97
N LEU A 204 -15.95 8.67 -0.24
CA LEU A 204 -16.44 7.36 -0.68
C LEU A 204 -15.88 6.21 0.16
N LEU A 205 -14.59 6.29 0.54
CA LEU A 205 -13.99 5.30 1.43
C LEU A 205 -14.68 5.29 2.80
N GLU A 206 -14.94 6.46 3.38
CA GLU A 206 -15.67 6.56 4.65
C GLU A 206 -17.10 6.01 4.55
N ASP A 207 -17.79 6.27 3.44
CA ASP A 207 -19.15 5.76 3.21
C ASP A 207 -19.15 4.22 3.03
N LEU A 208 -18.15 3.66 2.33
CA LEU A 208 -17.98 2.21 2.22
C LEU A 208 -17.74 1.57 3.58
N LEU A 209 -16.84 2.14 4.38
CA LEU A 209 -16.51 1.65 5.71
C LEU A 209 -17.74 1.71 6.64
N TYR A 210 -18.53 2.77 6.55
CA TYR A 210 -19.77 2.90 7.32
C TYR A 210 -20.78 1.80 6.98
N GLU A 211 -21.06 1.56 5.70
CA GLU A 211 -22.00 0.49 5.30
C GLU A 211 -21.46 -0.90 5.64
N ALA A 212 -20.15 -1.13 5.48
CA ALA A 212 -19.53 -2.39 5.91
C ALA A 212 -19.63 -2.59 7.43
N TRP A 213 -19.48 -1.54 8.25
CA TRP A 213 -19.68 -1.61 9.69
C TRP A 213 -21.11 -2.01 10.07
N ARG A 214 -22.12 -1.46 9.36
CA ARG A 214 -23.52 -1.87 9.54
C ARG A 214 -23.70 -3.35 9.20
N ALA A 215 -23.15 -3.81 8.08
CA ALA A 215 -23.19 -5.21 7.67
C ALA A 215 -22.53 -6.15 8.70
N ILE A 216 -21.34 -5.79 9.20
CA ILE A 216 -20.65 -6.53 10.27
C ILE A 216 -21.52 -6.65 11.52
N THR A 217 -22.17 -5.55 11.92
CA THR A 217 -23.04 -5.52 13.10
C THR A 217 -24.26 -6.42 12.88
N ASN A 218 -24.88 -6.34 11.71
CA ASN A 218 -26.05 -7.15 11.37
C ASN A 218 -25.75 -8.65 11.28
N ILE A 219 -24.61 -9.06 10.71
CA ILE A 219 -24.20 -10.48 10.70
C ILE A 219 -24.10 -11.05 12.12
N ARG A 220 -23.66 -10.23 13.08
CA ARG A 220 -23.52 -10.65 14.49
C ARG A 220 -24.86 -10.66 15.22
N ASN A 221 -25.84 -9.90 14.74
CA ASN A 221 -27.17 -9.85 15.31
C ASN A 221 -27.96 -11.08 14.86
N GLN A 222 -28.15 -12.03 15.78
CA GLN A 222 -28.95 -13.25 15.53
C GLN A 222 -30.47 -13.01 15.70
N VAL A 223 -30.86 -11.81 16.13
CA VAL A 223 -32.25 -11.44 16.40
C VAL A 223 -32.51 -10.08 15.75
N GLY A 224 -33.52 -10.01 14.89
CA GLY A 224 -33.91 -8.80 14.15
C GLY A 224 -33.88 -8.98 12.63
N MET A 225 -34.41 -7.97 11.92
CA MET A 225 -34.35 -7.92 10.46
C MET A 225 -32.94 -7.54 10.02
N ASN A 226 -32.39 -8.24 9.02
CA ASN A 226 -31.10 -7.88 8.44
C ASN A 226 -31.26 -6.62 7.57
N GLU A 227 -30.80 -5.47 8.07
CA GLU A 227 -30.84 -4.18 7.36
C GLU A 227 -29.60 -3.93 6.46
N THR A 228 -28.82 -4.98 6.18
CA THR A 228 -27.65 -4.88 5.32
C THR A 228 -28.08 -4.57 3.88
N ASP A 229 -27.53 -3.50 3.32
CA ASP A 229 -27.76 -3.08 1.94
C ASP A 229 -26.55 -3.48 1.09
N ASP A 230 -26.56 -4.74 0.66
CA ASP A 230 -25.49 -5.35 -0.13
C ASP A 230 -25.28 -4.67 -1.49
N ASP A 231 -26.36 -4.19 -2.11
CA ASP A 231 -26.30 -3.45 -3.38
C ASP A 231 -25.63 -2.09 -3.20
N ARG A 232 -25.89 -1.39 -2.09
CA ARG A 232 -25.22 -0.13 -1.79
C ARG A 232 -23.72 -0.32 -1.53
N ILE A 233 -23.34 -1.35 -0.76
CA ILE A 233 -21.92 -1.69 -0.55
C ILE A 233 -21.22 -1.93 -1.89
N TYR A 234 -21.85 -2.73 -2.76
CA TYR A 234 -21.32 -3.01 -4.09
C TYR A 234 -21.16 -1.74 -4.94
N ARG A 235 -22.18 -0.87 -5.00
CA ARG A 235 -22.12 0.37 -5.79
C ARG A 235 -21.02 1.32 -5.33
N ILE A 236 -20.83 1.48 -4.02
CA ILE A 236 -19.75 2.34 -3.50
C ILE A 236 -18.38 1.73 -3.82
N ALA A 237 -18.23 0.41 -3.67
CA ALA A 237 -16.99 -0.28 -4.03
C ALA A 237 -16.70 -0.15 -5.54
N GLU A 238 -17.72 -0.28 -6.38
CA GLU A 238 -17.60 -0.11 -7.82
C GLU A 238 -17.16 1.33 -8.19
N GLU A 239 -17.78 2.35 -7.60
CA GLU A 239 -17.42 3.75 -7.82
C GLU A 239 -15.97 4.04 -7.39
N LEU A 240 -15.54 3.50 -6.25
CA LEU A 240 -14.15 3.58 -5.80
C LEU A 240 -13.19 2.90 -6.78
N ALA A 241 -13.55 1.72 -7.30
CA ALA A 241 -12.73 1.01 -8.29
C ALA A 241 -12.57 1.83 -9.57
N PHE A 242 -13.67 2.37 -10.13
CA PHE A 242 -13.63 3.24 -11.30
C PHE A 242 -12.72 4.45 -11.11
N MET A 243 -12.89 5.16 -10.00
CA MET A 243 -12.08 6.34 -9.68
C MET A 243 -10.58 6.05 -9.59
N LEU A 244 -10.20 4.90 -9.03
CA LEU A 244 -8.79 4.52 -8.92
C LEU A 244 -8.24 3.99 -10.26
N ASP A 245 -9.04 3.26 -11.02
CA ASP A 245 -8.69 2.73 -12.34
C ASP A 245 -8.42 3.85 -13.34
N GLU A 246 -9.23 4.91 -13.37
CA GLU A 246 -9.03 6.07 -14.25
C GLU A 246 -7.63 6.70 -14.11
N ARG A 247 -7.04 6.63 -12.92
CA ARG A 247 -5.69 7.16 -12.66
C ARG A 247 -4.58 6.17 -12.92
N THR A 248 -4.89 4.88 -12.95
CA THR A 248 -3.91 3.79 -13.07
C THR A 248 -3.96 3.04 -14.41
N GLN A 249 -4.89 3.42 -15.28
CA GLN A 249 -5.06 2.86 -16.62
C GLN A 249 -3.73 2.84 -17.40
N ASN A 250 -3.53 1.77 -18.19
CA ASN A 250 -2.33 1.56 -19.01
C ASN A 250 -1.01 1.56 -18.19
N GLY A 251 -1.09 1.19 -16.91
CA GLY A 251 0.08 1.16 -16.03
C GLY A 251 0.56 2.53 -15.56
N ASN A 252 -0.25 3.57 -15.75
CA ASN A 252 0.02 4.88 -15.16
C ASN A 252 0.14 4.74 -13.63
N LEU A 253 1.11 5.43 -13.03
CA LEU A 253 1.46 5.34 -11.60
C LEU A 253 1.96 3.97 -11.10
N ALA A 254 1.98 2.92 -11.91
CA ALA A 254 2.34 1.59 -11.42
C ALA A 254 3.82 1.50 -11.02
N ARG A 255 4.70 2.22 -11.72
CA ARG A 255 6.14 2.31 -11.36
C ARG A 255 6.33 3.09 -10.07
N GLU A 256 5.66 4.22 -9.95
CA GLU A 256 5.65 5.06 -8.75
C GLU A 256 5.13 4.29 -7.54
N GLU A 257 4.06 3.51 -7.72
CA GLU A 257 3.52 2.65 -6.68
C GLU A 257 4.48 1.54 -6.26
N LEU A 258 5.04 0.79 -7.21
CA LEU A 258 6.00 -0.27 -6.88
C LEU A 258 7.21 0.30 -6.14
N ALA A 259 7.75 1.44 -6.60
CA ALA A 259 8.88 2.10 -5.94
C ALA A 259 8.51 2.59 -4.53
N ALA A 260 7.34 3.19 -4.35
CA ALA A 260 6.87 3.67 -3.05
C ALA A 260 6.66 2.51 -2.06
N VAL A 261 6.00 1.44 -2.51
CA VAL A 261 5.68 0.26 -1.70
C VAL A 261 6.95 -0.54 -1.37
N ALA A 262 7.90 -0.64 -2.31
CA ALA A 262 9.20 -1.23 -2.04
C ALA A 262 9.93 -0.46 -0.93
N ALA A 263 10.05 0.86 -1.05
CA ALA A 263 10.72 1.69 -0.04
C ALA A 263 10.01 1.60 1.33
N ALA A 264 8.69 1.75 1.37
CA ALA A 264 7.90 1.68 2.60
C ALA A 264 8.02 0.30 3.28
N SER A 265 7.88 -0.78 2.51
CA SER A 265 7.97 -2.13 3.07
C SER A 265 9.39 -2.51 3.48
N TRP A 266 10.43 -1.98 2.83
CA TRP A 266 11.81 -2.17 3.25
C TRP A 266 12.03 -1.63 4.66
N ILE A 267 11.58 -0.41 4.92
CA ILE A 267 11.69 0.22 6.25
C ILE A 267 10.82 -0.49 7.28
N GLU A 268 9.59 -0.89 6.92
CA GLU A 268 8.72 -1.62 7.85
C GLU A 268 9.33 -2.99 8.23
N VAL A 269 10.02 -3.67 7.32
CA VAL A 269 10.72 -4.92 7.65
C VAL A 269 11.81 -4.69 8.70
N VAL A 270 12.59 -3.60 8.60
CA VAL A 270 13.56 -3.24 9.65
C VAL A 270 12.87 -2.98 10.98
N LEU A 271 11.70 -2.33 10.98
CA LEU A 271 10.96 -2.04 12.22
C LEU A 271 10.14 -3.24 12.72
N SER A 272 10.07 -4.35 11.99
CA SER A 272 9.24 -5.50 12.37
C SER A 272 9.83 -6.35 13.49
N SER A 273 11.15 -6.28 13.71
CA SER A 273 11.87 -7.10 14.68
C SER A 273 13.08 -6.36 15.27
N ASN A 274 13.64 -6.88 16.38
CA ASN A 274 14.92 -6.40 16.94
C ASN A 274 16.09 -7.02 16.16
N ASN A 275 16.27 -6.60 14.91
CA ASN A 275 17.41 -6.98 14.06
C ASN A 275 18.66 -6.15 14.37
N ASP A 276 19.76 -6.43 13.65
CA ASP A 276 21.07 -5.83 13.91
C ASP A 276 21.08 -4.30 13.76
N VAL A 277 20.30 -3.74 12.82
CA VAL A 277 20.16 -2.27 12.66
C VAL A 277 19.55 -1.66 13.92
N ILE A 278 18.52 -2.29 14.48
CA ILE A 278 17.84 -1.83 15.70
C ILE A 278 18.74 -2.00 16.93
N ARG A 279 19.49 -3.10 17.02
CA ARG A 279 20.41 -3.39 18.13
C ARG A 279 21.61 -2.44 18.14
N ASP A 280 22.20 -2.16 16.99
CA ASP A 280 23.32 -1.22 16.86
C ASP A 280 22.94 0.18 17.35
N LEU A 281 21.70 0.60 17.07
CA LEU A 281 21.14 1.86 17.55
C LEU A 281 20.71 1.84 19.01
N ARG A 282 20.71 0.66 19.66
CA ARG A 282 20.09 0.43 20.98
C ARG A 282 18.65 0.94 21.02
N ALA A 283 17.90 0.66 19.96
CA ALA A 283 16.54 1.14 19.73
C ALA A 283 15.51 0.00 19.83
N GLU A 284 15.82 -1.04 20.61
CA GLU A 284 14.97 -2.21 20.79
C GLU A 284 13.66 -1.84 21.49
N GLY A 285 12.56 -2.40 20.99
CA GLY A 285 11.23 -2.09 21.49
C GLY A 285 10.26 -3.25 21.28
N VAL A 286 9.13 -3.21 21.97
CA VAL A 286 8.10 -4.26 21.88
C VAL A 286 7.18 -4.09 20.66
N SER A 287 6.96 -2.84 20.23
CA SER A 287 6.12 -2.49 19.09
C SER A 287 6.92 -1.86 17.95
N VAL A 288 6.35 -1.87 16.74
CA VAL A 288 6.91 -1.21 15.55
C VAL A 288 7.02 0.30 15.78
N GLU A 289 5.99 0.92 16.36
CA GLU A 289 5.97 2.35 16.71
C GLU A 289 7.02 2.69 17.78
N GLY A 290 7.16 1.87 18.82
CA GLY A 290 8.16 2.07 19.86
C GLY A 290 9.58 2.03 19.31
N ARG A 291 9.88 1.08 18.41
CA ARG A 291 11.16 1.02 17.69
C ARG A 291 11.37 2.26 16.82
N LEU A 292 10.36 2.68 16.05
CA LEU A 292 10.46 3.89 15.23
C LEU A 292 10.75 5.14 16.06
N LYS A 293 10.09 5.29 17.22
CA LYS A 293 10.31 6.39 18.14
C LYS A 293 11.74 6.41 18.66
N LEU A 294 12.26 5.27 19.12
CA LEU A 294 13.64 5.15 19.62
C LEU A 294 14.66 5.45 18.51
N VAL A 295 14.45 4.97 17.28
CA VAL A 295 15.31 5.34 16.13
C VAL A 295 15.22 6.85 15.86
N GLY A 296 14.02 7.41 15.86
CA GLY A 296 13.78 8.84 15.69
C GLY A 296 14.52 9.71 16.71
N GLU A 297 14.58 9.28 17.97
CA GLU A 297 15.34 9.95 19.03
C GLU A 297 16.85 9.98 18.72
N LYS A 298 17.41 8.91 18.14
CA LYS A 298 18.84 8.87 17.75
C LYS A 298 19.17 9.85 16.65
N VAL A 299 18.27 10.02 15.69
CA VAL A 299 18.45 10.96 14.57
C VAL A 299 17.81 12.32 14.80
N LYS A 300 17.35 12.63 16.03
CA LYS A 300 16.70 13.90 16.39
C LYS A 300 15.54 14.27 15.45
N MET A 301 14.70 13.29 15.12
CA MET A 301 13.50 13.47 14.31
C MET A 301 12.36 12.63 14.89
N ALA A 302 11.34 13.30 15.43
CA ALA A 302 10.20 12.61 16.02
C ALA A 302 9.30 11.99 14.93
N PRO A 303 8.79 10.76 15.13
CA PRO A 303 7.76 10.19 14.27
C PRO A 303 6.41 10.88 14.48
N HIS A 304 5.44 10.54 13.63
CA HIS A 304 4.08 11.02 13.78
C HIS A 304 3.44 10.48 15.09
N SER A 305 2.66 11.30 15.79
CA SER A 305 2.04 10.92 17.07
C SER A 305 1.04 9.77 16.96
N ARG A 306 0.51 9.51 15.76
CA ARG A 306 -0.41 8.42 15.44
C ARG A 306 0.26 7.27 14.68
N SER A 307 1.58 7.08 14.84
CA SER A 307 2.33 6.07 14.07
C SER A 307 1.80 4.65 14.28
N ASP A 308 1.38 4.29 15.50
CA ASP A 308 0.80 2.98 15.79
C ASP A 308 -0.43 2.67 14.92
N ALA A 309 -1.39 3.60 14.89
CA ALA A 309 -2.59 3.47 14.07
C ALA A 309 -2.26 3.44 12.57
N LEU A 310 -1.28 4.23 12.11
CA LEU A 310 -0.86 4.24 10.71
C LEU A 310 -0.21 2.91 10.28
N PHE A 311 0.63 2.29 11.12
CA PHE A 311 1.16 0.95 10.87
C PHE A 311 0.04 -0.11 10.88
N GLY A 312 -0.86 -0.04 11.86
CA GLY A 312 -2.01 -0.96 11.95
C GLY A 312 -2.99 -0.84 10.78
N LEU A 313 -3.07 0.34 10.16
CA LEU A 313 -3.95 0.62 9.02
C LEU A 313 -3.35 0.21 7.67
N ALA A 314 -2.03 0.29 7.51
CA ALA A 314 -1.37 0.24 6.20
C ALA A 314 -1.69 -1.03 5.40
N LEU A 315 -1.51 -2.21 5.99
CA LEU A 315 -1.73 -3.49 5.31
C LEU A 315 -3.23 -3.77 5.08
N PRO A 316 -4.11 -3.71 6.11
CA PRO A 316 -5.54 -3.98 5.92
C PRO A 316 -6.21 -3.05 4.90
N LEU A 317 -5.84 -1.77 4.89
CA LEU A 317 -6.39 -0.81 3.93
C LEU A 317 -5.91 -1.09 2.50
N SER A 318 -4.65 -1.52 2.34
CA SER A 318 -4.15 -1.97 1.04
C SER A 318 -4.87 -3.22 0.54
N GLU A 319 -5.13 -4.20 1.41
CA GLU A 319 -5.88 -5.40 1.04
C GLU A 319 -7.30 -5.07 0.60
N LEU A 320 -7.99 -4.20 1.34
CA LEU A 320 -9.31 -3.70 0.97
C LEU A 320 -9.31 -3.03 -0.41
N LEU A 321 -8.41 -2.06 -0.64
CA LEU A 321 -8.38 -1.35 -1.92
C LEU A 321 -7.96 -2.24 -3.10
N ARG A 322 -7.10 -3.25 -2.87
CA ARG A 322 -6.75 -4.25 -3.90
C ARG A 322 -7.94 -5.10 -4.30
N VAL A 323 -8.78 -5.50 -3.34
CA VAL A 323 -10.02 -6.26 -3.61
C VAL A 323 -11.05 -5.39 -4.32
N VAL A 324 -11.16 -4.12 -3.95
CA VAL A 324 -12.03 -3.17 -4.63
C VAL A 324 -11.59 -2.97 -6.09
N GLN A 325 -10.29 -2.69 -6.31
CA GLN A 325 -9.74 -2.49 -7.67
C GLN A 325 -9.71 -3.73 -8.55
N SER A 326 -9.62 -4.94 -7.96
CA SER A 326 -9.64 -6.16 -8.76
C SER A 326 -11.01 -6.44 -9.41
N ARG A 327 -12.04 -5.68 -9.04
CA ARG A 327 -13.43 -5.84 -9.52
C ARG A 327 -13.94 -7.27 -9.33
N ILE A 328 -13.49 -7.91 -8.26
CA ILE A 328 -13.90 -9.28 -7.95
C ILE A 328 -15.34 -9.36 -7.44
N LEU A 329 -15.84 -8.25 -6.89
CA LEU A 329 -17.24 -8.04 -6.57
C LEU A 329 -17.99 -7.80 -7.88
N ARG A 330 -18.90 -8.70 -8.28
CA ARG A 330 -19.64 -8.60 -9.55
C ARG A 330 -21.06 -8.07 -9.38
N ASN A 331 -21.59 -8.14 -8.16
CA ASN A 331 -22.94 -7.69 -7.80
C ASN A 331 -23.05 -7.56 -6.27
N GLY A 332 -24.20 -7.12 -5.77
CA GLY A 332 -24.48 -7.02 -4.34
C GLY A 332 -24.29 -8.34 -3.58
N ALA A 333 -24.61 -9.49 -4.18
CA ALA A 333 -24.45 -10.78 -3.53
C ALA A 333 -22.99 -11.19 -3.28
N ASP A 334 -22.01 -10.48 -3.85
CA ASP A 334 -20.58 -10.69 -3.55
C ASP A 334 -20.08 -9.78 -2.41
N SER A 335 -20.88 -8.79 -1.98
CA SER A 335 -20.50 -7.78 -0.97
C SER A 335 -20.11 -8.39 0.37
N TRP A 336 -20.60 -9.60 0.70
CA TRP A 336 -20.18 -10.34 1.91
C TRP A 336 -18.67 -10.52 2.00
N LEU A 337 -17.94 -10.53 0.88
CA LEU A 337 -16.49 -10.62 0.87
C LEU A 337 -15.84 -9.49 1.67
N LEU A 338 -16.46 -8.32 1.77
CA LEU A 338 -15.94 -7.17 2.49
C LEU A 338 -16.22 -7.19 4.00
N TYR A 339 -17.25 -7.89 4.46
CA TYR A 339 -17.72 -7.77 5.85
C TYR A 339 -17.83 -9.10 6.61
N ALA A 340 -17.96 -10.23 5.93
CA ALA A 340 -18.03 -11.54 6.56
C ALA A 340 -16.65 -12.02 7.05
N THR A 341 -16.64 -12.87 8.07
CA THR A 341 -15.41 -13.51 8.59
C THR A 341 -15.19 -14.92 8.06
N VAL A 342 -16.25 -15.53 7.54
CA VAL A 342 -16.27 -16.85 6.91
C VAL A 342 -17.16 -16.77 5.67
N ILE A 343 -16.99 -17.70 4.74
CA ILE A 343 -17.87 -17.81 3.57
C ILE A 343 -19.29 -18.12 4.07
N PRO A 344 -20.31 -17.32 3.71
CA PRO A 344 -21.68 -17.55 4.15
C PRO A 344 -22.21 -18.92 3.70
N ASN A 345 -23.01 -19.54 4.57
CA ASN A 345 -23.69 -20.79 4.23
C ASN A 345 -24.61 -20.60 3.01
N GLY A 346 -24.50 -21.48 2.03
CA GLY A 346 -25.27 -21.40 0.78
C GLY A 346 -24.51 -20.78 -0.40
N VAL A 347 -23.34 -20.17 -0.18
CA VAL A 347 -22.44 -19.76 -1.26
C VAL A 347 -21.67 -20.98 -1.76
N THR A 348 -22.15 -21.58 -2.85
CA THR A 348 -21.52 -22.77 -3.47
C THR A 348 -20.41 -22.43 -4.45
N ASN A 349 -20.41 -21.20 -5.00
CA ASN A 349 -19.44 -20.71 -5.96
C ASN A 349 -18.96 -19.32 -5.54
N PRO A 350 -17.96 -19.20 -4.64
CA PRO A 350 -17.35 -17.90 -4.35
C PRO A 350 -16.75 -17.31 -5.63
N PRO A 351 -16.63 -15.98 -5.75
CA PRO A 351 -16.04 -15.35 -6.92
C PRO A 351 -14.68 -15.98 -7.23
N THR A 352 -14.47 -16.38 -8.49
CA THR A 352 -13.24 -17.06 -8.90
C THR A 352 -12.03 -16.17 -8.62
N GLY A 353 -11.07 -16.67 -7.83
CA GLY A 353 -9.90 -15.91 -7.39
C GLY A 353 -10.13 -15.05 -6.15
N ALA A 354 -11.27 -15.20 -5.46
CA ALA A 354 -11.55 -14.45 -4.24
C ALA A 354 -10.52 -14.75 -3.16
N PRO A 355 -9.97 -13.74 -2.49
CA PRO A 355 -9.22 -13.96 -1.27
C PRO A 355 -10.15 -14.49 -0.16
N ALA A 356 -9.56 -14.81 0.98
CA ALA A 356 -10.35 -15.04 2.19
C ALA A 356 -11.25 -13.81 2.49
N PRO A 357 -12.41 -14.03 3.14
CA PRO A 357 -13.28 -12.94 3.59
C PRO A 357 -12.50 -11.84 4.33
N LEU A 358 -12.74 -10.57 3.96
CA LEU A 358 -12.02 -9.40 4.49
C LEU A 358 -12.65 -8.79 5.75
N GLY A 359 -13.68 -9.41 6.34
CA GLY A 359 -14.34 -8.87 7.53
C GLY A 359 -13.37 -8.47 8.67
N PRO A 360 -12.38 -9.30 9.04
CA PRO A 360 -11.37 -8.93 10.04
C PRO A 360 -10.52 -7.72 9.64
N GLN A 361 -10.11 -7.65 8.37
CA GLN A 361 -9.34 -6.55 7.81
C GLN A 361 -10.14 -5.25 7.84
N VAL A 362 -11.40 -5.28 7.39
CA VAL A 362 -12.27 -4.10 7.38
C VAL A 362 -12.57 -3.62 8.81
N GLN A 363 -12.75 -4.53 9.77
CA GLN A 363 -12.86 -4.15 11.19
C GLN A 363 -11.59 -3.47 11.71
N ARG A 364 -10.42 -3.94 11.30
CA ARG A 364 -9.14 -3.29 11.63
C ARG A 364 -9.06 -1.91 10.98
N VAL A 365 -9.39 -1.79 9.69
CA VAL A 365 -9.43 -0.49 8.98
C VAL A 365 -10.36 0.49 9.69
N LEU A 366 -11.57 0.08 10.06
CA LEU A 366 -12.54 0.92 10.79
C LEU A 366 -11.95 1.48 12.09
N THR A 367 -11.29 0.62 12.87
CA THR A 367 -10.72 0.97 14.16
C THR A 367 -9.53 1.92 13.99
N GLU A 368 -8.59 1.54 13.12
CA GLU A 368 -7.35 2.28 12.93
C GLU A 368 -7.53 3.57 12.14
N TRP A 369 -8.48 3.62 11.19
CA TRP A 369 -8.84 4.84 10.50
C TRP A 369 -9.42 5.88 11.46
N SER A 370 -10.31 5.45 12.36
CA SER A 370 -10.89 6.32 13.38
C SER A 370 -9.81 6.86 14.32
N ALA A 371 -8.86 6.01 14.74
CA ALA A 371 -7.73 6.41 15.57
C ALA A 371 -6.75 7.35 14.81
N ALA A 372 -6.46 7.07 13.54
CA ALA A 372 -5.53 7.83 12.72
C ALA A 372 -6.07 9.18 12.27
N THR A 373 -7.37 9.30 12.01
CA THR A 373 -8.01 10.55 11.54
C THR A 373 -8.71 11.33 12.64
N GLY A 374 -9.17 10.66 13.70
CA GLY A 374 -10.03 11.24 14.74
C GLY A 374 -11.50 11.38 14.32
N ARG A 375 -11.90 10.82 13.18
CA ARG A 375 -13.30 10.80 12.72
C ARG A 375 -14.01 9.56 13.22
N ASP A 376 -15.21 9.72 13.75
CA ASP A 376 -16.06 8.59 14.13
C ASP A 376 -16.78 8.04 12.89
N LEU A 377 -16.30 6.88 12.41
CA LEU A 377 -16.92 6.18 11.29
C LEU A 377 -18.18 5.39 11.68
N LYS A 378 -18.51 5.28 12.96
CA LYS A 378 -19.69 4.52 13.43
C LYS A 378 -20.91 5.43 13.61
N ALA A 379 -20.68 6.73 13.76
CA ALA A 379 -21.73 7.74 13.78
C ALA A 379 -22.08 8.21 12.36
N ARG A 380 -23.38 8.30 12.04
CA ARG A 380 -23.84 8.80 10.74
C ARG A 380 -23.44 10.27 10.55
N LYS A 381 -22.91 10.65 9.39
CA LYS A 381 -22.94 12.07 8.99
C LYS A 381 -24.40 12.52 8.98
N ALA A 382 -24.74 13.55 9.76
CA ALA A 382 -26.09 14.10 9.77
C ALA A 382 -26.50 14.39 8.31
N PRO A 383 -27.71 13.98 7.87
CA PRO A 383 -28.14 14.26 6.51
C PRO A 383 -28.09 15.76 6.29
N VAL A 384 -27.52 16.19 5.15
CA VAL A 384 -27.60 17.58 4.72
C VAL A 384 -29.08 17.89 4.55
N ALA A 385 -29.63 18.68 5.47
CA ALA A 385 -30.97 19.20 5.33
C ALA A 385 -30.98 20.01 4.03
N ILE A 386 -31.67 19.49 3.01
CA ILE A 386 -32.02 20.30 1.85
C ILE A 386 -33.07 21.27 2.38
N THR A 387 -32.61 22.41 2.90
CA THR A 387 -33.49 23.53 3.21
C THR A 387 -34.08 23.95 1.89
N ALA A 388 -35.33 23.56 1.64
CA ALA A 388 -36.10 24.07 0.51
C ALA A 388 -36.03 25.60 0.59
N GLY A 389 -35.31 26.21 -0.35
CA GLY A 389 -35.13 27.66 -0.42
C GLY A 389 -36.49 28.32 -0.41
N GLY A 390 -36.80 29.02 0.68
CA GLY A 390 -38.08 29.70 0.86
C GLY A 390 -38.30 30.71 -0.27
N ALA A 391 -39.29 30.44 -1.11
CA ALA A 391 -39.90 31.46 -1.96
C ALA A 391 -40.61 32.47 -1.05
N ARG A 392 -39.90 33.55 -0.70
CA ARG A 392 -40.47 34.70 -0.03
C ARG A 392 -41.31 35.45 -1.07
N LEU A 393 -42.62 35.16 -1.10
CA LEU A 393 -43.60 35.96 -1.83
C LEU A 393 -43.53 37.40 -1.30
N VAL A 394 -42.96 38.29 -2.10
CA VAL A 394 -43.01 39.74 -1.88
C VAL A 394 -44.42 40.17 -2.21
N GLY A 395 -45.23 40.39 -1.17
CA GLY A 395 -46.55 40.99 -1.28
C GLY A 395 -46.42 42.40 -1.87
N ALA A 396 -47.08 42.61 -3.01
CA ALA A 396 -47.28 43.91 -3.61
C ALA A 396 -48.04 44.83 -2.64
N ARG A 397 -47.47 46.02 -2.36
CA ARG A 397 -48.22 47.15 -1.83
C ARG A 397 -48.88 47.88 -3.00
N SER A 398 -50.20 47.93 -3.00
CA SER A 398 -51.00 48.88 -3.78
C SER A 398 -51.72 49.84 -2.82
N SER A 399 -51.57 51.13 -3.11
CA SER A 399 -52.38 52.30 -2.69
C SER A 399 -52.66 52.51 -1.21
#